data_AF-A0A0D0IL46-F1
#
_entry.id   AF-A0A0D0IL46-F1
#
_cell.length_a   1.000
_cell.length_b   1.000
_cell.length_c   1.000
_cell.angle_alpha   90.00
_cell.angle_beta   90.00
_cell.angle_gamma   90.00
#
_symmetry.space_group_name_H-M   'P 1'
#
loop_
_entity.id
_entity.type
_entity.pdbx_description
1 polymer ?
#
loop_
_entity_poly.entity_id
_entity_poly.type
_entity_poly.pdbx_seq_one_letter_code
_entity_poly.pdbx_strand_id
1 'polypeptide(L)'
;MSDLGPEGVRKPGATGDAPARVSTRKVAGSRRAQRPAPAGVDPTPGDHSLASRATEDKPEGWGETPARRPAGTGENDERLKVDKPPHWG
;
A
#
# COMPACT_ATOMS: atom_id res chain seq x y z
N MET A 1 4.44 61.79 -38.11
CA MET A 1 3.10 62.20 -37.68
C MET A 1 2.49 61.01 -36.97
N SER A 2 2.52 60.94 -35.63
CA SER A 2 1.63 61.69 -34.71
C SER A 2 0.17 61.29 -34.99
N ASP A 3 -0.69 60.90 -34.06
CA ASP A 3 -0.69 61.03 -32.61
C ASP A 3 -1.82 60.15 -32.02
N LEU A 4 -1.83 60.07 -30.69
CA LEU A 4 -2.62 59.32 -29.70
C LEU A 4 -4.15 59.16 -29.86
N GLY A 5 -4.70 58.09 -29.23
CA GLY A 5 -6.15 57.79 -29.04
C GLY A 5 -6.87 58.74 -28.06
N PRO A 6 -8.04 58.40 -27.42
CA PRO A 6 -8.41 57.09 -26.85
C PRO A 6 -9.94 56.76 -26.88
N GLU A 7 -10.33 55.75 -26.09
CA GLU A 7 -11.68 55.49 -25.55
C GLU A 7 -12.75 54.84 -26.46
N GLY A 8 -13.08 53.59 -26.12
CA GLY A 8 -14.45 53.32 -25.72
C GLY A 8 -15.22 52.23 -26.48
N VAL A 9 -15.81 51.34 -25.68
CA VAL A 9 -17.11 50.70 -25.88
C VAL A 9 -17.14 49.24 -26.36
N ARG A 10 -17.06 48.37 -25.32
CA ARG A 10 -17.95 47.24 -24.98
C ARG A 10 -17.92 45.97 -25.85
N LYS A 11 -17.31 44.93 -25.28
CA LYS A 11 -17.67 43.52 -25.54
C LYS A 11 -19.15 43.29 -25.21
N PRO A 12 -19.99 42.77 -26.12
CA PRO A 12 -21.18 42.08 -25.69
C PRO A 12 -20.77 40.73 -25.10
N GLY A 13 -20.94 40.61 -23.79
CA GLY A 13 -20.91 39.34 -23.09
C GLY A 13 -21.98 38.42 -23.67
N ALA A 14 -21.55 37.40 -24.40
CA ALA A 14 -22.34 36.21 -24.58
C ALA A 14 -22.27 35.42 -23.27
N THR A 15 -23.06 35.84 -22.29
CA THR A 15 -23.53 34.95 -21.22
C THR A 15 -24.48 33.95 -21.88
N GLY A 16 -23.90 33.04 -22.66
CA GLY A 16 -24.55 31.80 -23.00
C GLY A 16 -24.56 30.98 -21.73
N ASP A 17 -25.70 31.00 -21.04
CA ASP A 17 -26.04 30.03 -20.01
C ASP A 17 -26.18 28.66 -20.70
N ALA A 18 -25.02 28.08 -21.03
CA ALA A 18 -24.94 26.71 -21.47
C ALA A 18 -25.11 25.87 -20.20
N PRO A 19 -26.15 25.03 -20.08
CA PRO A 19 -26.28 24.19 -18.91
C PRO A 19 -25.00 23.36 -18.84
N ALA A 20 -24.32 23.44 -17.69
CA ALA A 20 -23.16 22.64 -17.40
C ALA A 20 -23.51 21.19 -17.73
N ARG A 21 -22.93 20.67 -18.81
CA ARG A 21 -23.10 19.26 -19.17
C ARG A 21 -22.54 18.47 -18.00
N VAL A 22 -23.41 17.96 -17.14
CA VAL A 22 -23.03 17.06 -16.06
C VAL A 22 -22.46 15.84 -16.75
N SER A 23 -21.13 15.80 -16.83
CA SER A 23 -20.42 14.65 -17.36
C SER A 23 -20.53 13.54 -16.32
N THR A 24 -21.64 12.82 -16.33
CA THR A 24 -21.83 11.63 -15.52
C THR A 24 -20.88 10.56 -16.05
N ARG A 25 -19.66 10.56 -15.52
CA ARG A 25 -18.69 9.49 -15.80
C ARG A 25 -19.30 8.21 -15.26
N LYS A 26 -19.75 7.31 -16.14
CA LYS A 26 -20.11 5.95 -15.73
C LYS A 26 -18.87 5.33 -15.11
N VAL A 27 -18.90 5.11 -13.80
CA VAL A 27 -17.90 4.30 -13.11
C VAL A 27 -18.04 2.91 -13.72
N ALA A 28 -16.99 2.45 -14.40
CA ALA A 28 -16.97 1.10 -14.94
C ALA A 28 -17.11 0.13 -13.76
N GLY A 29 -18.26 -0.51 -13.64
CA GLY A 29 -18.46 -1.59 -12.68
C GLY A 29 -17.44 -2.70 -12.94
N SER A 30 -17.12 -3.46 -11.90
CA SER A 30 -16.27 -4.64 -12.04
C SER A 30 -16.87 -5.59 -13.07
N ARG A 31 -16.09 -5.96 -14.09
CA ARG A 31 -16.47 -7.01 -15.07
C ARG A 31 -16.29 -8.42 -14.51
N ARG A 32 -15.79 -8.56 -13.28
CA ARG A 32 -15.52 -9.85 -12.66
C ARG A 32 -16.79 -10.39 -12.03
N ALA A 33 -17.08 -11.67 -12.27
CA ALA A 33 -18.08 -12.38 -11.50
C ALA A 33 -17.63 -12.46 -10.03
N GLN A 34 -18.46 -11.98 -9.11
CA GLN A 34 -18.26 -12.14 -7.68
C GLN A 34 -19.16 -13.26 -7.16
N ARG A 35 -18.63 -14.08 -6.26
CA ARG A 35 -19.40 -15.11 -5.55
C ARG A 35 -19.59 -14.66 -4.10
N PRO A 36 -20.72 -14.99 -3.48
CA PRO A 36 -20.91 -14.74 -2.05
C PRO A 36 -19.86 -15.52 -1.25
N ALA A 37 -19.46 -14.96 -0.11
CA ALA A 37 -18.59 -15.65 0.83
C ALA A 37 -19.31 -16.90 1.39
N PRO A 38 -18.59 -18.01 1.61
CA PRO A 38 -19.12 -19.18 2.30
C PRO A 38 -19.63 -18.84 3.72
N ALA A 39 -20.54 -19.67 4.24
CA ALA A 39 -21.01 -19.53 5.61
C ALA A 39 -19.86 -19.68 6.62
N GLY A 40 -19.88 -18.86 7.68
CA GLY A 40 -18.85 -18.87 8.72
C GLY A 40 -17.59 -18.06 8.39
N VAL A 41 -17.51 -17.47 7.20
CA VAL A 41 -16.42 -16.55 6.85
C VAL A 41 -16.69 -15.19 7.47
N ASP A 42 -15.66 -14.62 8.09
CA ASP A 42 -15.69 -13.27 8.62
C ASP A 42 -15.94 -12.23 7.50
N PRO A 43 -17.00 -11.41 7.60
CA PRO A 43 -17.28 -10.37 6.61
C PRO A 43 -16.27 -9.22 6.62
N THR A 44 -15.49 -9.06 7.69
CA THR A 44 -14.59 -7.93 7.93
C THR A 44 -13.16 -8.40 8.26
N PRO A 45 -12.49 -9.15 7.37
CA PRO A 45 -11.17 -9.71 7.64
C PRO A 45 -10.07 -8.63 7.82
N GLY A 46 -10.35 -7.38 7.47
CA GLY A 46 -9.43 -6.25 7.62
C GLY A 46 -9.59 -5.45 8.92
N ASP A 47 -10.64 -5.71 9.71
CA ASP A 47 -10.92 -4.95 10.94
C ASP A 47 -10.16 -5.50 12.15
N HIS A 48 -9.36 -6.56 11.96
CA HIS A 48 -8.52 -7.12 13.01
C HIS A 48 -7.28 -6.24 13.25
N SER A 49 -6.91 -6.09 14.52
CA SER A 49 -5.68 -5.39 14.91
C SER A 49 -4.45 -6.11 14.35
N LEU A 50 -3.65 -5.41 13.54
CA LEU A 50 -2.38 -5.93 13.02
C LEU A 50 -1.30 -6.13 14.10
N ALA A 51 -1.49 -5.54 15.28
CA ALA A 51 -0.61 -5.74 16.44
C ALA A 51 -0.97 -6.99 17.24
N SER A 52 -2.10 -7.63 16.95
CA SER A 52 -2.57 -8.82 17.65
C SER A 52 -2.07 -10.07 16.94
N ARG A 53 -1.36 -10.92 17.69
CA ARG A 53 -0.88 -12.22 17.22
C ARG A 53 -2.01 -13.24 17.25
N ALA A 54 -2.13 -14.06 16.20
CA ALA A 54 -3.11 -15.15 16.18
C ALA A 54 -2.75 -16.21 17.24
N THR A 55 -3.73 -16.87 17.84
CA THR A 55 -3.48 -17.90 18.88
C THR A 55 -2.69 -19.10 18.35
N GLU A 56 -2.80 -19.36 17.04
CA GLU A 56 -2.05 -20.39 16.32
C GLU A 56 -0.62 -19.97 15.95
N ASP A 57 -0.31 -18.67 15.94
CA ASP A 57 1.05 -18.17 15.70
C ASP A 57 1.87 -18.39 16.96
N LYS A 58 2.46 -19.57 17.09
CA LYS A 58 3.34 -19.86 18.22
C LYS A 58 4.82 -19.65 17.85
N PRO A 59 5.63 -19.09 18.77
CA PRO A 59 7.03 -18.75 18.49
C PRO A 59 7.96 -19.96 18.37
N GLU A 60 7.54 -21.16 18.79
CA GLU A 60 8.45 -22.30 18.97
C GLU A 60 8.94 -22.90 17.64
N GLY A 61 8.27 -22.62 16.52
CA GLY A 61 8.67 -23.09 15.19
C GLY A 61 9.70 -22.21 14.49
N TRP A 62 9.80 -20.93 14.88
CA TRP A 62 10.56 -19.91 14.13
C TRP A 62 11.79 -19.38 14.87
N GLY A 63 12.00 -19.77 16.13
CA GLY A 63 13.19 -19.41 16.89
C GLY A 63 13.16 -18.01 17.51
N GLU A 64 11.98 -17.40 17.69
CA GLU A 64 11.83 -16.08 18.32
C GLU A 64 12.28 -16.04 19.78
N THR A 65 12.29 -17.18 20.46
CA THR A 65 13.05 -17.33 21.71
C THR A 65 14.47 -17.72 21.31
N PRO A 66 15.46 -16.80 21.32
CA PRO A 66 16.84 -17.21 21.12
C PRO A 66 17.13 -18.25 22.19
N ALA A 67 17.47 -19.47 21.77
CA ALA A 67 18.03 -20.44 22.69
C ALA A 67 19.16 -19.68 23.41
N ARG A 68 19.11 -19.62 24.75
CA ARG A 68 20.11 -18.96 25.58
C ARG A 68 21.41 -19.78 25.54
N ARG A 69 21.94 -20.01 24.34
CA ARG A 69 23.23 -20.63 24.10
C ARG A 69 24.24 -19.50 24.14
N PRO A 70 25.32 -19.64 24.91
CA PRO A 70 26.39 -18.67 24.84
C PRO A 70 26.91 -18.62 23.39
N ALA A 71 27.20 -17.42 22.89
CA ALA A 71 27.72 -17.24 21.54
C ALA A 71 29.02 -18.06 21.39
N GLY A 72 29.02 -19.01 20.45
CA GLY A 72 30.19 -19.86 20.19
C GLY A 72 30.34 -21.10 21.06
N THR A 73 29.26 -21.61 21.67
CA THR A 73 29.28 -22.86 22.47
C THR A 73 28.74 -24.08 21.71
N GLY A 74 28.49 -23.94 20.40
CA GLY A 74 28.16 -25.07 19.55
C GLY A 74 29.39 -25.61 18.83
N GLU A 75 29.57 -26.94 18.82
CA GLU A 75 30.56 -27.62 17.95
C GLU A 75 30.47 -27.15 16.48
N ASN A 76 29.26 -26.83 16.01
CA ASN A 76 29.03 -26.26 14.69
C ASN A 76 29.67 -24.87 14.52
N ASP A 77 29.56 -24.00 15.52
CA ASP A 77 30.13 -22.65 15.49
C ASP A 77 31.66 -22.70 15.43
N GLU A 78 32.27 -23.67 16.11
CA GLU A 78 33.71 -23.90 16.06
C GLU A 78 34.16 -24.37 14.67
N ARG A 79 33.42 -25.31 14.06
CA ARG A 79 33.68 -25.75 12.68
C ARG A 79 33.54 -24.61 11.67
N LEU A 80 32.52 -23.77 11.79
CA LEU A 80 32.30 -22.63 10.89
C LEU A 80 33.42 -21.57 10.97
N LYS A 81 34.03 -21.37 12.15
CA LYS A 81 35.17 -20.46 12.30
C LYS A 81 36.41 -20.97 11.55
N VAL A 82 36.62 -22.29 11.54
CA VAL A 82 37.74 -22.93 10.82
C VAL A 82 37.48 -22.93 9.31
N ASP A 83 36.25 -23.20 8.90
CA ASP A 83 35.88 -23.33 7.48
C ASP A 83 35.55 -21.99 6.81
N LYS A 84 35.77 -20.84 7.49
CA LYS A 84 35.43 -19.52 6.94
C LYS A 84 36.30 -19.18 5.72
N PRO A 85 35.70 -18.93 4.54
CA PRO A 85 36.43 -18.52 3.34
C PRO A 85 37.14 -17.17 3.49
N PRO A 86 38.23 -16.92 2.73
CA PRO A 86 39.03 -15.70 2.86
C PRO A 86 38.28 -14.39 2.57
N HIS A 87 37.20 -14.45 1.79
CA HIS A 87 36.42 -13.28 1.36
C HIS A 87 35.24 -12.93 2.29
N TRP A 88 35.10 -13.62 3.43
CA TRP A 88 34.03 -13.38 4.42
C TRP A 88 34.45 -12.43 5.54
N GLY A 89 35.47 -11.60 5.33
CA GLY A 89 36.01 -10.62 6.29
C GLY A 89 35.84 -9.20 5.82
#